data_AF-A0A7V2X7U9-F1
#
_entry.id   AF-A0A7V2X7U9-F1
#
_cell.length_a   1.000
_cell.length_b   1.000
_cell.length_c   1.000
_cell.angle_alpha   90.00
_cell.angle_beta   90.00
_cell.angle_gamma   90.00
#
_symmetry.space_group_name_H-M   'P 1'
#
loop_
_entity.id
_entity.type
_entity.pdbx_description
1 polymer ?
#
loop_
_entity_poly.entity_id
_entity_poly.type
_entity_poly.pdbx_seq_one_letter_code
_entity_poly.pdbx_strand_id
1 'polypeptide(L)'
;MMFTVTDWLAADPAGGVIAGVAALAYAALKTLPWFDRLRRGRLSRALRFVEAAVRQVYEEYVRELKAARGDGKLTAEERRRARELARQRAIDLARTEGVDLVAEIGAAQLALWIDRLVQRIKTGR
;
A
#
# COMPACT_ATOMS: atom_id res chain seq x y z
N MET A 1 49.73 24.12 20.92
CA MET A 1 49.02 24.42 19.66
C MET A 1 47.87 23.42 19.53
N MET A 2 46.63 23.88 19.71
CA MET A 2 45.45 23.04 19.47
C MET A 2 45.12 23.14 17.98
N PHE A 3 45.44 22.10 17.21
CA PHE A 3 44.95 21.98 15.84
C PHE A 3 43.45 21.75 15.92
N THR A 4 42.66 22.74 15.50
CA THR A 4 41.20 22.63 15.52
C THR A 4 40.71 21.94 14.25
N VAL A 5 39.61 21.18 14.32
CA VAL A 5 39.02 20.48 13.17
C VAL A 5 38.68 21.46 12.02
N THR A 6 38.39 22.70 12.38
CA THR A 6 38.17 23.82 11.46
C THR A 6 39.41 24.21 10.67
N ASP A 7 40.61 24.12 11.24
CA ASP A 7 41.87 24.42 10.54
C ASP A 7 42.20 23.33 9.51
N TRP A 8 41.89 22.07 9.79
CA TRP A 8 42.09 20.95 8.86
C TRP A 8 41.10 20.98 7.68
N LEU A 9 39.84 21.36 7.94
CA LEU A 9 38.81 21.52 6.89
C LEU A 9 39.09 22.70 5.93
N ALA A 10 39.77 23.75 6.40
CA ALA A 10 40.06 24.93 5.62
C ALA A 10 41.38 24.83 4.82
N ALA A 11 42.34 24.03 5.29
CA ALA A 11 43.68 23.95 4.69
C ALA A 11 43.84 22.81 3.66
N ASP A 12 43.02 21.76 3.72
CA ASP A 12 43.16 20.57 2.87
C ASP A 12 41.90 20.33 2.02
N PRO A 13 41.98 20.40 0.67
CA PRO A 13 40.84 20.12 -0.21
C PRO A 13 40.24 18.72 0.00
N ALA A 14 41.01 17.76 0.51
CA ALA A 14 40.49 16.43 0.87
C ALA A 14 39.45 16.49 2.00
N GLY A 15 39.62 17.38 2.99
CA GLY A 15 38.70 17.55 4.11
C GLY A 15 37.33 18.10 3.68
N GLY A 16 37.33 19.07 2.75
CA GLY A 16 36.11 19.63 2.18
C GLY A 16 35.29 18.61 1.40
N VAL A 17 35.94 17.73 0.63
CA VAL A 17 35.27 16.65 -0.10
C VAL A 17 34.64 15.63 0.85
N ILE A 18 35.35 15.22 1.90
CA ILE A 18 34.83 14.28 2.90
C ILE A 18 33.62 14.86 3.62
N ALA A 19 33.69 16.13 4.03
CA ALA A 19 32.56 16.82 4.67
C ALA A 19 31.35 16.94 3.73
N GLY A 20 31.57 17.24 2.45
CA GLY A 20 30.51 17.30 1.43
C GLY A 20 29.83 15.96 1.21
N VAL A 21 30.60 14.87 1.08
CA VAL A 21 30.06 13.51 0.94
C VAL A 21 29.27 13.10 2.17
N ALA A 22 29.78 13.38 3.37
CA ALA A 22 29.07 13.10 4.62
C ALA A 22 27.75 13.88 4.75
N ALA A 23 27.73 15.15 4.33
CA ALA A 23 26.53 15.98 4.33
C ALA A 23 25.46 15.45 3.35
N LEU A 24 25.87 15.01 2.15
CA LEU A 24 24.97 14.40 1.17
C LEU A 24 24.41 13.07 1.66
N ALA A 25 25.25 12.21 2.25
CA ALA A 25 24.82 10.95 2.83
C ALA A 25 23.83 11.17 3.98
N TYR A 26 24.09 12.13 4.86
CA TYR A 26 23.19 12.50 5.95
C TYR A 26 21.86 13.08 5.43
N ALA A 27 21.90 13.94 4.41
CA ALA A 27 20.70 14.48 3.78
C ALA A 27 19.85 13.36 3.16
N ALA A 28 20.47 12.42 2.44
CA ALA A 28 19.80 11.25 1.87
C ALA A 28 19.13 10.40 2.95
N LEU A 29 19.87 10.06 4.03
CA LEU A 29 19.35 9.34 5.20
C LEU A 29 18.19 10.07 5.88
N LYS A 30 18.24 11.41 5.93
CA LYS A 30 17.18 12.22 6.54
C LYS A 30 15.95 12.41 5.65
N THR A 31 16.09 12.26 4.33
CA THR A 31 14.96 12.27 3.39
C THR A 31 14.20 10.95 3.29
N LEU A 32 14.84 9.82 3.65
CA LEU A 32 14.22 8.48 3.67
C LEU A 32 12.92 8.40 4.50
N PRO A 33 12.84 8.94 5.74
CA PRO A 33 11.60 8.94 6.53
C PRO A 33 10.42 9.68 5.90
N TRP A 34 10.68 10.76 5.15
CA TRP A 34 9.64 11.51 4.43
C TRP A 34 9.11 10.70 3.23
N PHE A 35 10.00 10.05 2.50
CA PHE A 35 9.64 9.15 1.42
C PHE A 35 8.77 7.99 1.92
N ASP A 36 9.13 7.38 3.06
CA ASP A 36 8.33 6.34 3.70
C ASP A 36 6.97 6.84 4.18
N ARG A 37 6.86 8.09 4.63
CA ARG A 37 5.56 8.69 5.01
C ARG A 37 4.66 8.87 3.78
N LEU A 38 5.19 9.37 2.66
CA LEU A 38 4.44 9.51 1.42
C LEU A 38 3.97 8.16 0.87
N ARG A 39 4.86 7.15 0.88
CA ARG A 39 4.52 5.79 0.43
C ARG A 39 3.46 5.14 1.33
N ARG A 40 3.56 5.30 2.66
CA ARG A 40 2.54 4.84 3.61
C ARG A 40 1.18 5.48 3.35
N GLY A 41 1.15 6.80 3.07
CA GLY A 41 -0.10 7.50 2.75
C GLY A 41 -0.80 6.94 1.51
N ARG A 42 -0.03 6.67 0.44
CA ARG A 42 -0.54 6.07 -0.79
C ARG A 42 -1.03 4.64 -0.60
N LEU A 43 -0.26 3.80 0.10
CA LEU A 43 -0.67 2.44 0.44
C LEU A 43 -1.95 2.41 1.27
N SER A 44 -2.06 3.25 2.29
CA SER A 44 -3.28 3.36 3.10
C SER A 44 -4.48 3.80 2.28
N ARG A 45 -4.30 4.73 1.32
CA ARG A 45 -5.37 5.13 0.39
C ARG A 45 -5.78 4.00 -0.54
N ALA A 46 -4.81 3.29 -1.13
CA ALA A 46 -5.06 2.15 -2.00
C ALA A 46 -5.84 1.03 -1.27
N LEU A 47 -5.47 0.73 -0.02
CA LEU A 47 -6.17 -0.27 0.80
C LEU A 47 -7.63 0.09 1.10
N ARG A 48 -7.96 1.39 1.23
CA ARG A 48 -9.35 1.82 1.40
C ARG A 48 -10.22 1.50 0.18
N PHE A 49 -9.67 1.60 -1.04
CA PHE A 49 -10.40 1.21 -2.25
C PHE A 49 -10.64 -0.29 -2.30
N VAL A 50 -9.66 -1.10 -1.88
CA VAL A 50 -9.83 -2.56 -1.77
C VAL A 50 -10.93 -2.89 -0.76
N GLU A 51 -10.91 -2.27 0.41
CA GLU A 51 -11.94 -2.50 1.44
C GLU A 51 -13.34 -2.10 0.96
N ALA A 52 -13.46 -0.91 0.35
CA ALA A 52 -14.73 -0.43 -0.19
C ALA A 52 -15.28 -1.39 -1.26
N ALA A 53 -14.44 -1.83 -2.20
CA ALA A 53 -14.83 -2.76 -3.25
C ALA A 53 -15.26 -4.13 -2.70
N VAL A 54 -14.52 -4.70 -1.75
CA VAL A 54 -14.87 -5.98 -1.12
C VAL A 54 -16.21 -5.87 -0.39
N ARG A 55 -16.43 -4.78 0.36
CA ARG A 55 -17.68 -4.56 1.08
C ARG A 55 -18.86 -4.38 0.12
N GLN A 56 -18.68 -3.61 -0.95
CA GLN A 56 -19.71 -3.41 -1.95
C GLN A 56 -20.10 -4.72 -2.64
N VAL A 57 -19.12 -5.52 -3.08
CA VAL A 57 -19.40 -6.82 -3.71
C VAL A 57 -20.04 -7.79 -2.71
N TYR A 58 -19.70 -7.72 -1.44
CA TYR A 58 -20.36 -8.52 -0.42
C TYR A 58 -21.85 -8.16 -0.28
N GLU A 59 -22.17 -6.87 -0.15
CA GLU A 59 -23.55 -6.41 0.02
C GLU A 59 -24.41 -6.59 -1.23
N GLU A 60 -23.86 -6.33 -2.43
CA GLU A 60 -24.60 -6.45 -3.68
C GLU A 60 -24.66 -7.90 -4.14
N TYR A 61 -23.51 -8.54 -4.39
CA TYR A 61 -23.49 -9.85 -5.03
C TYR A 61 -23.68 -11.01 -4.04
N VAL A 62 -22.95 -11.01 -2.94
CA VAL A 62 -22.94 -12.16 -2.01
C VAL A 62 -24.23 -12.23 -1.21
N ARG A 63 -24.76 -11.10 -0.75
CA ARG A 63 -26.01 -11.05 0.03
C ARG A 63 -27.22 -11.47 -0.80
N GLU A 64 -27.31 -11.00 -2.05
CA GLU A 64 -28.36 -11.41 -2.98
C GLU A 64 -28.32 -12.91 -3.25
N LEU A 65 -27.13 -13.46 -3.54
CA LEU A 65 -26.97 -14.91 -3.76
C LEU A 65 -27.37 -15.75 -2.55
N LYS A 66 -27.03 -15.28 -1.34
CA LYS A 66 -27.44 -15.96 -0.11
C LYS A 66 -28.94 -15.85 0.14
N ALA A 67 -29.56 -14.72 -0.18
CA ALA A 67 -31.00 -14.53 -0.02
C ALA A 67 -31.81 -15.37 -1.02
N ALA A 68 -31.29 -15.56 -2.23
CA ALA A 68 -31.90 -16.37 -3.27
C ALA A 68 -31.84 -17.89 -2.99
N ARG A 69 -30.96 -18.34 -2.06
CA ARG A 69 -30.80 -19.75 -1.72
C ARG A 69 -31.34 -20.09 -0.33
N GLY A 70 -32.12 -21.17 -0.25
CA GLY A 70 -32.59 -21.72 1.02
C GLY A 70 -31.48 -22.25 1.94
N ASP A 71 -30.28 -22.56 1.41
CA ASP A 71 -29.14 -23.05 2.22
C ASP A 71 -28.18 -21.94 2.69
N GLY A 72 -28.33 -20.71 2.18
CA GLY A 72 -27.49 -19.56 2.52
C GLY A 72 -26.00 -19.71 2.18
N LYS A 73 -25.61 -20.67 1.33
CA LYS A 73 -24.20 -21.01 1.05
C LYS A 73 -23.82 -20.68 -0.40
N LEU A 74 -22.59 -20.16 -0.56
CA LEU A 74 -21.98 -19.99 -1.87
C LEU A 74 -21.17 -21.21 -2.29
N THR A 75 -21.24 -21.55 -3.57
CA THR A 75 -20.38 -22.55 -4.23
C THR A 75 -18.94 -22.05 -4.32
N ALA A 76 -18.01 -22.95 -4.63
CA ALA A 76 -16.62 -22.57 -4.88
C ALA A 76 -16.49 -21.59 -6.06
N GLU A 77 -17.31 -21.78 -7.10
CA GLU A 77 -17.30 -20.93 -8.29
C GLU A 77 -17.79 -19.51 -7.99
N GLU A 78 -18.90 -19.40 -7.25
CA GLU A 78 -19.44 -18.10 -6.84
C GLU A 78 -18.47 -17.33 -5.95
N ARG A 79 -17.75 -18.03 -5.07
CA ARG A 79 -16.69 -17.41 -4.25
C ARG A 79 -15.56 -16.88 -5.10
N ARG A 80 -15.12 -17.65 -6.11
CA ARG A 80 -14.09 -17.21 -7.06
C ARG A 80 -14.56 -15.98 -7.83
N ARG A 81 -15.81 -16.01 -8.32
CA ARG A 81 -16.40 -14.88 -9.05
C ARG A 81 -16.53 -13.63 -8.18
N ALA A 82 -16.95 -13.76 -6.93
CA ALA A 82 -17.04 -12.64 -5.99
C ALA A 82 -15.67 -11.98 -5.76
N ARG A 83 -14.59 -12.77 -5.65
CA ARG A 83 -13.23 -12.22 -5.50
C ARG A 83 -12.76 -11.50 -6.75
N GLU A 84 -13.02 -12.05 -7.93
CA GLU A 84 -12.65 -11.39 -9.18
C GLU A 84 -13.42 -10.08 -9.36
N LEU A 85 -14.72 -10.08 -9.03
CA LEU A 85 -15.53 -8.86 -9.02
C LEU A 85 -14.99 -7.82 -8.03
N ALA A 86 -14.60 -8.24 -6.82
CA ALA A 86 -14.01 -7.33 -5.83
C ALA A 86 -12.67 -6.75 -6.32
N ARG A 87 -11.84 -7.57 -6.97
CA ARG A 87 -10.58 -7.13 -7.57
C ARG A 87 -10.82 -6.10 -8.67
N GLN A 88 -11.70 -6.41 -9.62
CA GLN A 88 -12.00 -5.51 -10.73
C GLN A 88 -12.57 -4.19 -10.21
N ARG A 89 -13.55 -4.26 -9.30
CA ARG A 89 -14.16 -3.08 -8.68
C ARG A 89 -13.13 -2.24 -7.91
N ALA A 90 -12.21 -2.87 -7.19
CA ALA A 90 -11.16 -2.14 -6.49
C ALA A 90 -10.30 -1.35 -7.47
N ILE A 91 -9.85 -1.99 -8.57
CA ILE A 91 -9.06 -1.35 -9.62
C ILE A 91 -9.83 -0.17 -10.24
N ASP A 92 -11.11 -0.36 -10.54
CA ASP A 92 -11.93 0.68 -11.16
C ASP A 92 -12.13 1.88 -10.22
N LEU A 93 -12.43 1.64 -8.93
CA LEU A 93 -12.56 2.69 -7.91
C LEU A 93 -11.24 3.46 -7.68
N ALA A 94 -10.11 2.77 -7.70
CA ALA A 94 -8.82 3.45 -7.56
C ALA A 94 -8.47 4.27 -8.81
N ARG A 95 -8.79 3.75 -10.01
CA ARG A 95 -8.55 4.47 -11.27
C ARG A 95 -9.34 5.77 -11.36
N THR A 96 -10.61 5.79 -10.91
CA THR A 96 -11.41 7.03 -10.88
C THR A 96 -10.79 8.11 -10.01
N GLU A 97 -9.95 7.72 -9.06
CA GLU A 97 -9.26 8.59 -8.10
C GLU A 97 -7.78 8.82 -8.47
N GLY A 98 -7.37 8.40 -9.67
CA GLY A 98 -6.01 8.56 -10.17
C GLY A 98 -4.97 7.66 -9.49
N VAL A 99 -5.40 6.57 -8.84
CA VAL A 99 -4.52 5.62 -8.14
C VAL A 99 -4.37 4.35 -8.96
N ASP A 100 -3.13 4.00 -9.32
CA ASP A 100 -2.82 2.69 -9.87
C ASP A 100 -2.61 1.68 -8.74
N LEU A 101 -3.68 0.94 -8.44
CA LEU A 101 -3.72 -0.06 -7.38
C LEU A 101 -2.70 -1.19 -7.59
N VAL A 102 -2.43 -1.57 -8.85
CA VAL A 102 -1.51 -2.66 -9.17
C VAL A 102 -0.07 -2.19 -9.00
N ALA A 103 0.24 -0.95 -9.36
CA ALA A 103 1.55 -0.37 -9.14
C ALA A 103 1.85 -0.10 -7.65
N GLU A 104 0.85 0.33 -6.87
CA GLU A 104 1.03 0.70 -5.47
C GLU A 104 1.07 -0.52 -4.52
N ILE A 105 0.26 -1.55 -4.76
CA ILE A 105 0.15 -2.74 -3.89
C ILE A 105 0.83 -3.97 -4.49
N GLY A 106 0.83 -4.12 -5.82
CA GLY A 106 1.22 -5.34 -6.50
C GLY A 106 0.06 -6.33 -6.67
N ALA A 107 -0.06 -6.93 -7.87
CA ALA A 107 -1.19 -7.79 -8.23
C ALA A 107 -1.36 -9.00 -7.30
N ALA A 108 -0.26 -9.68 -6.96
CA ALA A 108 -0.30 -10.84 -6.05
C ALA A 108 -0.74 -10.45 -4.64
N GLN A 109 -0.29 -9.28 -4.18
CA GLN A 109 -0.55 -8.81 -2.83
C GLN A 109 -1.99 -8.26 -2.69
N LEU A 110 -2.54 -7.69 -3.77
CA LEU A 110 -3.95 -7.32 -3.87
C LEU A 110 -4.87 -8.54 -3.65
N ALA A 111 -4.57 -9.68 -4.29
CA ALA A 111 -5.35 -10.90 -4.11
C ALA A 111 -5.34 -11.39 -2.65
N LEU A 112 -4.16 -11.38 -2.00
CA LEU A 112 -4.03 -11.74 -0.59
C LEU A 112 -4.82 -10.80 0.33
N TRP A 113 -4.83 -9.49 0.03
CA TRP A 113 -5.61 -8.51 0.79
C TRP A 113 -7.12 -8.73 0.65
N ILE A 114 -7.59 -9.03 -0.56
CA ILE A 114 -9.00 -9.36 -0.80
C ILE A 114 -9.40 -10.60 0.01
N ASP A 115 -8.61 -11.67 -0.05
CA ASP A 115 -8.89 -12.89 0.73
C ASP A 115 -8.93 -12.61 2.24
N ARG A 116 -7.98 -11.81 2.75
CA ARG A 116 -7.94 -11.41 4.16
C ARG A 116 -9.16 -10.59 4.56
N LEU A 117 -9.61 -9.66 3.72
CA LEU A 117 -10.78 -8.82 3.99
C LEU A 117 -12.08 -9.62 3.94
N VAL A 118 -12.22 -10.54 2.98
CA VAL A 118 -13.36 -11.46 2.92
C VAL A 118 -13.43 -12.31 4.18
N GLN A 119 -12.30 -12.85 4.62
CA GLN A 119 -12.24 -13.62 5.86
C GLN A 119 -12.61 -12.76 7.07
N ARG A 120 -12.15 -11.50 7.11
CA ARG A 120 -12.48 -10.52 8.15
C ARG A 120 -13.99 -10.30 8.28
N ILE A 121 -14.66 -10.05 7.14
CA ILE A 121 -16.11 -9.87 7.08
C ILE A 121 -16.84 -11.11 7.60
N LYS A 122 -16.34 -12.29 7.24
CA LYS A 122 -16.91 -13.57 7.71
C LYS A 122 -16.73 -13.77 9.22
N THR A 123 -15.60 -13.38 9.78
CA THR A 123 -15.28 -13.60 11.20
C THR A 123 -15.74 -12.47 12.13
N GLY A 124 -16.14 -11.31 11.59
CA GLY A 124 -16.59 -10.15 12.36
C GLY A 124 -15.52 -9.51 13.26
N ARG A 125 -14.24 -9.82 13.02
CA ARG A 125 -13.07 -9.24 13.71
C ARG A 125 -12.19 -8.57 12.67
#